data_AF-A0A379SJ98-F1
#
_entry.id   AF-A0A379SJ98-F1
#
_cell.length_a   1.000
_cell.length_b   1.000
_cell.length_c   1.000
_cell.angle_alpha   90.00
_cell.angle_beta   90.00
_cell.angle_gamma   90.00
#
_symmetry.space_group_name_H-M   'P 1'
#
loop_
_entity.id
_entity.type
_entity.pdbx_description
1 polymer ?
#
loop_
_entity_poly.entity_id
_entity_poly.type
_entity_poly.pdbx_seq_one_letter_code
_entity_poly.pdbx_strand_id
1 'polypeptide(L)'
;MNYRIIPVTAFSQNCSLIWCEQTRLAALVDPGGDAEKIKQEVDASGVTLMQILLTHGHLDHVGAASELAQHYGVPVIGPEKEDEFWLQGLPAQSRMFGLDECQPLTPDRWLSEGDRISVGM
;
A
#
# COMPACT_ATOMS: atom_id res chain seq x y z
N MET A 1 -5.77 -17.81 4.43
CA MET A 1 -5.31 -16.41 4.40
C MET A 1 -5.40 -15.88 5.81
N ASN A 2 -4.30 -15.36 6.34
CA ASN A 2 -4.27 -14.64 7.62
C ASN A 2 -4.06 -13.15 7.35
N TYR A 3 -4.42 -12.31 8.32
CA TYR A 3 -4.27 -10.87 8.18
C TYR A 3 -4.00 -10.16 9.52
N ARG A 4 -3.49 -8.94 9.43
CA ARG A 4 -3.37 -7.97 10.51
C ARG A 4 -3.76 -6.59 10.00
N ILE A 5 -4.58 -5.89 10.76
CA ILE A 5 -4.90 -4.48 10.50
C ILE A 5 -3.89 -3.62 11.25
N ILE A 6 -3.34 -2.63 10.54
CA ILE A 6 -2.39 -1.65 11.04
C ILE A 6 -3.04 -0.28 10.80
N PRO A 7 -3.70 0.33 11.81
CA PRO A 7 -4.28 1.66 11.65
C PRO A 7 -3.18 2.69 11.37
N VAL A 8 -3.32 3.48 10.31
CA VAL A 8 -2.31 4.46 9.88
C VAL A 8 -2.92 5.82 9.60
N THR A 9 -2.05 6.84 9.61
CA THR A 9 -2.35 8.26 9.37
C THR A 9 -3.28 8.88 10.42
N ALA A 10 -3.43 10.21 10.37
CA ALA A 10 -4.43 10.92 11.16
C ALA A 10 -5.88 10.57 10.78
N PHE A 11 -6.10 9.95 9.61
CA PHE A 11 -7.42 9.50 9.15
C PHE A 11 -7.81 8.13 9.72
N SER A 12 -6.90 7.46 10.44
CA SER A 12 -7.13 6.13 11.03
C SER A 12 -7.56 5.08 9.99
N GLN A 13 -6.95 5.14 8.80
CA GLN A 13 -7.17 4.20 7.71
C GLN A 13 -6.63 2.81 8.08
N ASN A 14 -7.31 1.75 7.64
CA ASN A 14 -7.01 0.35 7.99
C ASN A 14 -6.08 -0.33 6.97
N CYS A 15 -4.81 0.04 6.95
CA CYS A 15 -3.80 -0.70 6.19
C CYS A 15 -3.81 -2.17 6.61
N SER A 16 -3.80 -3.10 5.64
CA SER A 16 -3.89 -4.54 5.92
C SER A 16 -2.64 -5.26 5.45
N LEU A 17 -1.97 -5.97 6.37
CA LEU A 17 -0.98 -6.98 6.05
C LEU A 17 -1.69 -8.33 5.90
N ILE A 18 -1.70 -8.89 4.68
CA ILE A 18 -2.32 -10.19 4.39
C ILE A 18 -1.25 -11.21 3.98
N TRP A 19 -1.41 -12.47 4.38
CA TRP A 19 -0.45 -13.51 3.99
C TRP A 19 -1.05 -14.91 3.86
N CYS A 20 -0.34 -15.74 3.10
CA CYS A 20 -0.56 -17.18 3.05
C CYS A 20 0.10 -17.86 4.25
N GLU A 21 -0.66 -18.64 5.02
CA GLU A 21 -0.13 -19.24 6.24
C GLU A 21 0.97 -20.27 5.96
N GLN A 22 0.84 -21.03 4.87
CA GLN A 22 1.78 -22.10 4.51
C GLN A 22 3.10 -21.55 3.97
N THR A 23 3.05 -20.54 3.10
CA THR A 23 4.26 -20.00 2.44
C THR A 23 4.86 -18.79 3.12
N ARG A 24 4.10 -18.14 4.02
CA ARG A 24 4.46 -16.85 4.62
C ARG A 24 4.66 -15.72 3.61
N LEU A 25 4.29 -15.90 2.33
CA LEU A 25 4.26 -14.82 1.36
C LEU A 25 3.11 -13.87 1.65
N ALA A 26 3.41 -12.57 1.61
CA ALA A 26 2.52 -11.51 2.05
C ALA A 26 2.35 -10.40 1.03
N ALA A 27 1.28 -9.63 1.21
CA ALA A 27 1.04 -8.36 0.56
C ALA A 27 0.59 -7.32 1.60
N LEU A 28 0.93 -6.06 1.35
CA LEU A 28 0.30 -4.94 2.03
C LEU A 28 -0.83 -4.41 1.16
N VAL A 29 -1.96 -4.09 1.77
CA VAL A 29 -3.07 -3.40 1.13
C VAL A 29 -3.18 -2.01 1.74
N ASP A 30 -3.20 -1.01 0.89
CA ASP A 30 -3.37 0.41 1.23
C ASP A 30 -2.44 0.93 2.35
N PRO A 31 -1.10 0.90 2.16
CA PRO A 31 -0.18 1.53 3.10
C PRO A 31 -0.23 3.07 3.00
N GLY A 32 -1.16 3.65 3.75
CA GLY A 32 -1.49 5.08 3.75
C GLY A 32 -0.46 6.06 4.30
N GLY A 33 0.41 5.60 5.19
CA GLY A 33 1.33 6.45 5.94
C GLY A 33 1.98 5.67 7.08
N ASP A 34 2.63 6.36 8.01
CA ASP A 34 3.33 5.76 9.14
C ASP A 34 4.26 4.60 8.72
N ALA A 35 5.08 4.82 7.69
CA ALA A 35 5.89 3.78 7.07
C ALA A 35 6.76 3.00 8.08
N GLU A 36 7.34 3.67 9.07
CA GLU A 36 8.09 3.02 10.16
C GLU A 36 7.25 2.04 10.98
N LYS A 37 6.00 2.40 11.29
CA LYS A 37 5.06 1.53 12.00
C LYS A 37 4.74 0.30 11.16
N ILE A 38 4.48 0.49 9.87
CA ILE A 38 4.22 -0.62 8.95
C ILE A 38 5.44 -1.54 8.86
N LYS A 39 6.65 -1.00 8.71
CA LYS A 39 7.90 -1.79 8.67
C LYS A 39 8.06 -2.65 9.92
N GLN A 40 7.87 -2.07 11.11
CA GLN A 40 7.94 -2.80 12.38
C GLN A 40 6.93 -3.96 12.46
N GLU A 41 5.70 -3.75 12.00
CA GLU A 41 4.65 -4.78 12.01
C GLU A 41 4.94 -5.90 11.00
N VAL A 42 5.43 -5.55 9.81
CA VAL A 42 5.85 -6.52 8.78
C VAL A 42 7.01 -7.36 9.32
N ASP A 43 8.06 -6.73 9.84
CA ASP A 43 9.25 -7.40 10.35
C ASP A 43 8.92 -8.32 11.55
N ALA A 44 8.09 -7.84 12.48
CA ALA A 44 7.66 -8.62 13.64
C ALA A 44 6.77 -9.82 13.28
N SER A 45 6.09 -9.78 12.13
CA SER A 45 5.22 -10.87 11.68
C SER A 45 5.99 -12.05 11.06
N GLY A 46 7.28 -11.88 10.70
CA GLY A 46 8.09 -12.92 10.08
C GLY A 46 7.53 -13.43 8.74
N VAL A 47 6.88 -12.56 7.98
CA VAL A 47 6.39 -12.84 6.62
C VAL A 47 7.36 -12.29 5.58
N THR A 48 7.26 -12.80 4.36
CA THR A 48 8.00 -12.26 3.20
C THR A 48 7.06 -11.39 2.38
N LEU A 49 7.23 -10.06 2.45
CA LEU A 49 6.45 -9.13 1.64
C LEU A 49 6.84 -9.28 0.17
N MET A 50 5.85 -9.45 -0.71
CA MET A 50 6.06 -9.68 -2.14
C MET A 50 5.50 -8.58 -3.03
N GLN A 51 4.55 -7.78 -2.54
CA GLN A 51 3.85 -6.75 -3.31
C GLN A 51 3.07 -5.80 -2.39
N ILE A 52 2.80 -4.61 -2.90
CA ILE A 52 1.84 -3.64 -2.34
C ILE A 52 0.65 -3.57 -3.28
N LEU A 53 -0.55 -3.59 -2.72
CA LEU A 53 -1.82 -3.53 -3.43
C LEU A 53 -2.55 -2.23 -3.06
N LEU A 54 -3.02 -1.50 -4.06
CA LEU A 54 -3.79 -0.28 -3.86
C LEU A 54 -5.24 -0.49 -4.30
N THR A 55 -6.17 -0.13 -3.44
CA THR A 55 -7.61 -0.16 -3.76
C THR A 55 -8.03 1.05 -4.60
N HIS A 56 -7.49 2.24 -4.30
CA HIS A 56 -7.77 3.51 -4.97
C HIS A 56 -6.68 4.56 -4.66
N GLY A 57 -6.76 5.74 -5.28
CA GLY A 57 -5.70 6.75 -5.32
C GLY A 57 -5.71 7.83 -4.22
N HIS A 58 -6.47 7.68 -3.13
CA HIS A 58 -6.50 8.69 -2.06
C HIS A 58 -5.27 8.61 -1.15
N LEU A 59 -4.88 9.79 -0.64
CA LEU A 59 -3.67 10.00 0.16
C LEU A 59 -3.51 9.03 1.33
N ASP A 60 -4.56 8.83 2.12
CA ASP A 60 -4.56 7.98 3.32
C ASP A 60 -4.52 6.48 3.03
N HIS A 61 -4.55 6.09 1.75
CA HIS A 61 -4.37 4.71 1.30
C HIS A 61 -3.01 4.47 0.62
N VAL A 62 -2.36 5.51 0.09
CA VAL A 62 -1.16 5.34 -0.74
C VAL A 62 0.10 6.06 -0.22
N GLY A 63 -0.03 6.90 0.80
CA GLY A 63 1.03 7.83 1.21
C GLY A 63 2.37 7.21 1.62
N ALA A 64 2.40 5.93 2.04
CA ALA A 64 3.64 5.19 2.32
C ALA A 64 4.01 4.16 1.24
N ALA A 65 3.21 4.00 0.18
CA ALA A 65 3.39 2.93 -0.81
C ALA A 65 4.76 3.00 -1.51
N SER A 66 5.18 4.18 -1.95
CA SER A 66 6.47 4.36 -2.65
C SER A 66 7.68 4.04 -1.74
N GLU A 67 7.67 4.56 -0.50
CA GLU A 67 8.76 4.31 0.46
C GLU A 67 8.89 2.82 0.79
N LEU A 68 7.75 2.15 1.06
CA LEU A 68 7.74 0.73 1.41
C LEU A 68 8.12 -0.16 0.22
N ALA A 69 7.67 0.19 -0.99
CA ALA A 69 8.08 -0.50 -2.22
C ALA A 69 9.60 -0.43 -2.41
N GLN A 70 10.19 0.76 -2.23
CA GLN A 70 11.63 0.94 -2.30
C GLN A 70 12.38 0.17 -1.19
N HIS A 71 11.87 0.22 0.04
CA HIS A 71 12.49 -0.42 1.19
C HIS A 71 12.55 -1.95 1.05
N TYR A 72 11.44 -2.57 0.65
CA TYR A 72 11.33 -4.02 0.51
C TYR A 72 11.70 -4.55 -0.89
N GLY A 73 11.86 -3.67 -1.88
CA GLY A 73 12.15 -4.06 -3.26
C GLY A 73 11.00 -4.80 -3.93
N VAL A 74 9.76 -4.36 -3.69
CA VAL A 74 8.53 -5.01 -4.16
C VAL A 74 7.70 -4.07 -5.04
N PRO A 75 6.90 -4.60 -6.00
CA PRO A 75 6.07 -3.78 -6.86
C PRO A 75 4.87 -3.18 -6.13
N VAL A 76 4.43 -2.01 -6.58
CA VAL A 76 3.12 -1.41 -6.30
C VAL A 76 2.16 -1.80 -7.42
N ILE A 77 1.06 -2.43 -7.08
CA ILE A 77 0.06 -2.95 -8.01
C ILE A 77 -1.31 -2.34 -7.68
N GLY A 78 -2.03 -1.91 -8.70
CA GLY A 78 -3.29 -1.19 -8.55
C GLY A 78 -3.09 0.32 -8.39
N PRO A 79 -4.18 1.10 -8.32
CA PRO A 79 -5.57 0.68 -8.48
C PRO A 79 -5.92 0.46 -9.97
N GLU A 80 -7.20 0.61 -10.33
CA GLU A 80 -7.62 0.72 -11.73
C GLU A 80 -7.15 2.06 -12.32
N LYS A 81 -6.98 2.14 -13.66
CA LYS A 81 -6.30 3.26 -14.31
C LYS A 81 -7.06 4.59 -14.24
N GLU A 82 -8.38 4.58 -14.07
CA GLU A 82 -9.18 5.80 -13.94
C GLU A 82 -8.76 6.64 -12.72
N ASP A 83 -8.09 6.04 -11.73
CA ASP A 83 -7.57 6.75 -10.54
C ASP A 83 -6.18 7.40 -10.76
N GLU A 84 -5.62 7.34 -11.96
CA GLU A 84 -4.33 7.95 -12.28
C GLU A 84 -4.30 9.45 -11.91
N PHE A 85 -5.39 10.19 -12.13
CA PHE A 85 -5.44 11.61 -11.79
C PHE A 85 -5.35 11.85 -10.27
N TRP A 86 -5.88 10.96 -9.44
CA TRP A 86 -5.76 11.05 -7.99
C TRP A 86 -4.32 10.80 -7.53
N LEU A 87 -3.68 9.77 -8.10
CA LEU A 87 -2.29 9.43 -7.80
C LEU A 87 -1.30 10.52 -8.24
N GLN A 88 -1.53 11.14 -9.40
CA GLN A 88 -0.75 12.30 -9.82
C GLN A 88 -1.06 13.55 -8.98
N GLY A 89 -2.25 13.60 -8.38
CA GLY A 89 -2.72 14.67 -7.52
C GLY A 89 -2.28 14.60 -6.05
N LEU A 90 -1.47 13.61 -5.63
CA LEU A 90 -1.04 13.45 -4.23
C LEU A 90 -0.40 14.71 -3.59
N PRO A 91 0.39 15.52 -4.32
CA PRO A 91 0.89 16.79 -3.77
C PRO A 91 -0.23 17.79 -3.44
N ALA A 92 -1.32 17.78 -4.21
CA ALA A 92 -2.48 18.62 -3.94
C ALA A 92 -3.30 18.06 -2.77
N GLN A 93 -3.49 16.74 -2.70
CA GLN A 93 -4.18 16.09 -1.58
C GLN A 93 -3.50 16.38 -0.24
N SER A 94 -2.18 16.14 -0.14
CA SER A 94 -1.41 16.40 1.08
C SER A 94 -1.45 17.87 1.51
N ARG A 95 -1.26 18.79 0.55
CA ARG A 95 -1.36 20.25 0.79
C ARG A 95 -2.74 20.67 1.30
N MET A 96 -3.82 20.08 0.79
CA MET A 96 -5.19 20.40 1.22
C MET A 96 -5.41 20.14 2.72
N PHE A 97 -4.72 19.14 3.27
CA PHE A 97 -4.77 18.79 4.69
C PHE A 97 -3.65 19.41 5.54
N GLY A 98 -2.77 20.23 4.94
CA GLY A 98 -1.64 20.83 5.64
C GLY A 98 -0.59 19.81 6.11
N LEU A 99 -0.49 18.68 5.41
CA LEU A 99 0.49 17.62 5.67
C LEU A 99 1.76 17.85 4.85
N ASP A 100 2.83 17.12 5.21
CA ASP A 100 4.03 17.06 4.40
C ASP A 100 3.71 16.58 2.97
N GLU A 101 4.45 17.10 2.00
CA GLU A 101 4.16 16.86 0.59
C GLU A 101 4.34 15.39 0.21
N CYS A 102 3.24 14.75 -0.19
CA CYS A 102 3.25 13.40 -0.76
C CYS A 102 3.52 13.49 -2.27
N GLN A 103 4.57 12.82 -2.75
CA GLN A 103 4.94 12.85 -4.16
C GLN A 103 3.91 12.10 -5.03
N PRO A 104 3.78 12.45 -6.33
CA PRO A 104 2.99 11.68 -7.28
C PRO A 104 3.42 10.20 -7.30
N LEU A 105 2.45 9.31 -7.48
CA LEU A 105 2.69 7.87 -7.54
C LEU A 105 2.31 7.30 -8.91
N THR A 106 3.17 6.46 -9.46
CA THR A 106 2.87 5.63 -10.63
C THR A 106 3.08 4.18 -10.23
N PRO A 107 2.04 3.32 -10.24
CA PRO A 107 2.19 1.91 -9.89
C PRO A 107 2.96 1.17 -10.99
N ASP A 108 3.63 0.08 -10.61
CA ASP A 108 4.32 -0.82 -11.56
C ASP A 108 3.32 -1.51 -12.50
N ARG A 109 2.09 -1.73 -12.03
CA ARG A 109 1.00 -2.35 -12.78
C ARG A 109 -0.36 -1.81 -12.33
N TRP A 110 -1.20 -1.38 -13.27
CA TRP A 110 -2.63 -1.13 -13.03
C TRP A 110 -3.42 -2.44 -12.92
N LEU A 111 -4.50 -2.42 -12.13
CA LEU A 111 -5.45 -3.53 -12.04
C LEU A 111 -6.63 -3.34 -12.98
N SER A 112 -7.29 -4.43 -13.34
CA SER A 112 -8.54 -4.43 -14.10
C SER A 112 -9.51 -5.49 -13.57
N GLU A 113 -10.79 -5.33 -13.87
CA GLU A 113 -11.82 -6.31 -13.50
C GLU A 113 -11.44 -7.72 -14.01
N GLY A 114 -11.55 -8.71 -13.14
CA GLY A 114 -11.18 -10.10 -13.44
C GLY A 114 -9.69 -10.42 -13.30
N ASP A 115 -8.83 -9.45 -12.99
CA ASP A 115 -7.43 -9.74 -12.66
C ASP A 115 -7.32 -10.61 -11.41
N ARG A 116 -6.34 -11.53 -11.44
CA ARG A 116 -6.01 -12.37 -10.29
C ARG A 116 -4.68 -11.93 -9.69
N ILE A 117 -4.72 -11.66 -8.39
CA ILE A 117 -3.53 -11.46 -7.55
C ILE A 117 -3.33 -12.70 -6.68
N SER A 118 -2.10 -13.23 -6.68
CA SER A 118 -1.70 -14.35 -5.83
C SER A 118 -0.86 -13.84 -4.67
N VAL A 119 -1.23 -14.25 -3.46
CA VAL A 119 -0.45 -14.06 -2.23
C VAL A 119 -0.16 -15.44 -1.67
N GLY A 120 1.00 -16.02 -2.01
CA GLY A 120 1.33 -17.41 -1.71
C GLY A 120 0.97 -18.40 -2.83
N MET A 121 0.51 -19.59 -2.43
CA MET A 121 0.05 -20.68 -3.32
C MET A 121 -1.45 -20.60 -3.58
#